data_AF-A0A9X1UMT9-F1
#
_entry.id   AF-A0A9X1UMT9-F1
#
_cell.length_a   1.000
_cell.length_b   1.000
_cell.length_c   1.000
_cell.angle_alpha   90.00
_cell.angle_beta   90.00
_cell.angle_gamma   90.00
#
_symmetry.space_group_name_H-M   'P 1'
#
loop_
_entity.id
_entity.type
_entity.pdbx_description
1 polymer ?
#
loop_
_entity_poly.entity_id
_entity_poly.type
_entity_poly.pdbx_seq_one_letter_code
_entity_poly.pdbx_strand_id
1 'polypeptide(L)'
;MARSGLIVSLRMNQTGARTHVAPLLSPDQPYYPDIEDAARDWLPFTVYHGNNDGRNDQISFLLPETRAFVSDAKFVDDGTLEIVVAGTLVEHVSLIAKGAYWEGKAIHHFDARIEDGACRVAVPAHIDRLDYYIIDQDGTLFDFHREERFSSISFGRKTLGLKKQPLSDQIRTALHQGEGQRIEFKPFADPDQSLGSSTHKTKLREIVTTVVSFANTQGGHIYIGVDDDCNPVGVNQQLAQWAKAPANGVSVDRYLGALKSKIKDLVQGEVELQLSYSYIDEALIVIVEVQPATQMPVAVQQDAHLYARTGASNRKVPPGLWRSILDTQLTDEYGLSSPR
;
A
#
# COMPACT_ATOMS: atom_id res chain seq x y z
N MET A 1 2.02 -11.40 -20.40
CA MET A 1 2.42 -11.07 -19.01
C MET A 1 3.84 -11.56 -18.82
N ALA A 2 4.75 -10.68 -18.42
CA ALA A 2 6.09 -11.05 -17.97
C ALA A 2 5.98 -11.91 -16.69
N ARG A 3 6.65 -13.06 -16.64
CA ARG A 3 6.75 -13.92 -15.45
C ARG A 3 8.22 -14.26 -15.25
N SER A 4 8.79 -13.86 -14.12
CA SER A 4 10.09 -14.31 -13.66
C SER A 4 9.86 -15.48 -12.70
N GLY A 5 10.25 -16.67 -13.15
CA GLY A 5 9.88 -17.92 -12.48
C GLY A 5 8.41 -18.30 -12.63
N LEU A 6 8.03 -19.38 -11.95
CA LEU A 6 6.70 -19.97 -12.01
C LEU A 6 6.24 -20.33 -10.59
N ILE A 7 5.06 -19.82 -10.20
CA ILE A 7 4.35 -20.31 -9.03
C ILE A 7 3.27 -21.27 -9.52
N VAL A 8 3.34 -22.53 -9.10
CA VAL A 8 2.30 -23.53 -9.37
C VAL A 8 1.62 -23.85 -8.05
N SER A 9 0.39 -23.39 -7.88
CA SER A 9 -0.42 -23.72 -6.71
C SER A 9 -1.41 -24.81 -7.06
N LEU A 10 -1.36 -25.92 -6.33
CA LEU A 10 -2.32 -27.01 -6.40
C LEU A 10 -3.21 -26.91 -5.17
N ARG A 11 -4.52 -26.75 -5.39
CA ARG A 11 -5.50 -26.80 -4.31
C ARG A 11 -5.93 -28.24 -4.08
N MET A 12 -5.74 -28.74 -2.87
CA MET A 12 -6.29 -30.01 -2.45
C MET A 12 -7.75 -29.79 -2.05
N ASN A 13 -8.69 -30.22 -2.89
CA ASN A 13 -10.11 -30.18 -2.53
C ASN A 13 -10.35 -31.21 -1.43
N GLN A 14 -10.49 -30.76 -0.18
CA GLN A 14 -11.00 -31.61 0.87
C GLN A 14 -12.51 -31.77 0.69
N THR A 15 -12.94 -32.83 0.00
CA THR A 15 -14.31 -33.35 0.14
C THR A 15 -14.39 -34.16 1.43
N GLY A 16 -14.42 -33.47 2.57
CA GLY A 16 -14.54 -34.07 3.89
C GLY A 16 -14.61 -32.99 4.95
N ALA A 17 -15.50 -33.17 5.95
CA ALA A 17 -15.51 -32.29 7.12
C ALA A 17 -14.11 -32.26 7.73
N ARG A 18 -13.58 -31.06 8.04
CA ARG A 18 -12.33 -30.89 8.79
C ARG A 18 -12.48 -31.66 10.10
N THR A 19 -12.00 -32.90 10.13
CA THR A 19 -12.00 -33.73 11.32
C THR A 19 -11.13 -33.05 12.35
N HIS A 20 -11.64 -32.87 13.57
CA HIS A 20 -10.86 -32.40 14.71
C HIS A 20 -9.59 -33.24 14.79
N VAL A 21 -8.45 -32.63 14.43
CA VAL A 21 -7.15 -33.28 14.47
C VAL A 21 -6.77 -33.34 15.94
N ALA A 22 -6.53 -34.54 16.45
CA ALA A 22 -6.02 -34.71 17.80
C ALA A 22 -4.66 -33.97 17.95
N PRO A 23 -4.24 -33.62 19.18
CA PRO A 23 -2.95 -32.99 19.40
C PRO A 23 -1.80 -33.74 18.73
N LEU A 24 -0.85 -33.00 18.17
CA LEU A 24 0.36 -33.53 17.54
C LEU A 24 1.41 -33.73 18.63
N LEU A 25 1.77 -35.00 18.88
CA LEU A 25 2.63 -35.43 19.98
C LEU A 25 3.81 -36.26 19.45
N SER A 26 5.02 -35.87 19.82
CA SER A 26 6.23 -36.68 19.64
C SER A 26 7.19 -36.43 20.82
N PRO A 27 7.89 -37.46 21.35
CA PRO A 27 8.77 -37.30 22.51
C PRO A 27 9.89 -36.25 22.34
N ASP A 28 10.35 -36.06 21.11
CA ASP A 28 11.48 -35.18 20.78
C ASP A 28 11.03 -33.87 20.10
N GLN A 29 9.74 -33.53 20.16
CA GLN A 29 9.18 -32.32 19.53
C GLN A 29 8.30 -31.54 20.52
N PRO A 30 8.09 -30.23 20.27
CA PRO A 30 7.12 -29.46 21.02
C PRO A 30 5.69 -30.04 20.89
N TYR A 31 4.89 -29.81 21.93
CA TYR A 31 3.46 -30.09 21.90
C TYR A 31 2.74 -29.09 21.00
N TYR A 32 1.95 -29.57 20.05
CA TYR A 32 1.03 -28.72 19.29
C TYR A 32 -0.42 -29.20 19.47
N PRO A 33 -1.35 -28.32 19.87
CA PRO A 33 -2.74 -28.70 20.08
C PRO A 33 -3.46 -29.02 18.77
N ASP A 34 -3.03 -28.45 17.65
CA ASP A 34 -3.56 -28.68 16.31
C ASP A 34 -2.49 -28.46 15.22
N ILE A 35 -2.86 -28.71 13.97
CA ILE A 35 -1.96 -28.57 12.82
C ILE A 35 -1.67 -27.11 12.49
N GLU A 36 -2.58 -26.19 12.84
CA GLU A 36 -2.43 -24.77 12.61
C GLU A 36 -1.34 -24.15 13.50
N ASP A 37 -1.29 -24.54 14.77
CA ASP A 37 -0.23 -24.10 15.69
C ASP A 37 1.12 -24.73 15.32
N ALA A 38 1.14 -25.98 14.86
CA ALA A 38 2.35 -26.58 14.29
C ALA A 38 2.82 -25.85 13.02
N ALA A 39 1.90 -25.52 12.12
CA ALA A 39 2.20 -24.78 10.89
C ALA A 39 2.72 -23.36 11.19
N ARG A 40 2.18 -22.69 12.22
CA ARG A 40 2.65 -21.37 12.65
C ARG A 40 4.10 -21.39 13.13
N ASP A 41 4.51 -22.47 13.78
CA ASP A 41 5.87 -22.64 14.30
C ASP A 41 6.86 -23.11 13.23
N TRP A 42 6.45 -24.05 12.37
CA TRP A 42 7.34 -24.66 11.37
C TRP A 42 7.55 -23.82 10.11
N LEU A 43 6.55 -23.02 9.73
CA LEU A 43 6.57 -22.27 8.48
C LEU A 43 7.00 -20.83 8.74
N PRO A 44 7.93 -20.26 7.93
CA PRO A 44 8.45 -18.90 8.11
C PRO A 44 7.45 -17.84 7.61
N PHE A 45 6.19 -17.95 8.01
CA PHE A 45 5.16 -16.98 7.64
C PHE A 45 5.18 -15.80 8.60
N THR A 46 5.25 -14.59 8.04
CA THR A 46 5.22 -13.34 8.84
C THR A 46 3.92 -13.23 9.65
N VAL A 47 2.81 -13.74 9.10
CA VAL A 47 1.50 -13.86 9.74
C VAL A 47 0.85 -15.12 9.21
N TYR A 48 0.25 -15.95 10.07
CA TYR A 48 -0.54 -17.13 9.70
C TYR A 48 -1.85 -17.13 10.49
N HIS A 49 -2.98 -17.13 9.76
CA HIS A 49 -4.33 -16.95 10.33
C HIS A 49 -5.02 -18.26 10.72
N GLY A 50 -4.25 -19.34 10.89
CA GLY A 50 -4.78 -20.65 11.27
C GLY A 50 -5.83 -21.12 10.28
N ASN A 51 -6.99 -21.55 10.78
CA ASN A 51 -8.08 -22.12 10.00
C ASN A 51 -8.65 -21.22 8.88
N ASN A 52 -8.51 -19.89 9.02
CA ASN A 52 -9.00 -18.90 8.06
C ASN A 52 -7.92 -18.44 7.07
N ASP A 53 -6.72 -19.02 7.13
CA ASP A 53 -5.64 -18.67 6.22
C ASP A 53 -5.92 -19.19 4.80
N GLY A 54 -5.92 -18.28 3.82
CA GLY A 54 -6.20 -18.61 2.42
C GLY A 54 -5.19 -19.55 1.77
N ARG A 55 -4.03 -19.77 2.41
CA ARG A 55 -3.01 -20.74 1.99
C ARG A 55 -3.29 -22.17 2.45
N ASN A 56 -4.28 -22.37 3.32
CA ASN A 56 -4.67 -23.72 3.75
C ASN A 56 -5.12 -24.57 2.57
N ASP A 57 -4.81 -25.87 2.64
CA ASP A 57 -5.14 -26.84 1.59
C ASP A 57 -4.52 -26.50 0.22
N GLN A 58 -3.45 -25.69 0.20
CA GLN A 58 -2.69 -25.38 -1.01
C GLN A 58 -1.26 -25.91 -0.90
N ILE A 59 -0.81 -26.60 -1.94
CA ILE A 59 0.61 -26.88 -2.18
C ILE A 59 1.09 -25.89 -3.22
N SER A 60 1.99 -24.99 -2.85
CA SER A 60 2.60 -24.04 -3.79
C SER A 60 4.03 -24.44 -4.10
N PHE A 61 4.31 -24.71 -5.37
CA PHE A 61 5.66 -24.85 -5.90
C PHE A 61 6.15 -23.48 -6.36
N LEU A 62 7.20 -22.99 -5.72
CA LEU A 62 7.94 -21.82 -6.15
C LEU A 62 9.09 -22.31 -7.03
N LEU A 63 9.03 -22.05 -8.33
CA LEU A 63 10.09 -22.35 -9.28
C LEU A 63 10.75 -21.02 -9.65
N PRO A 64 11.72 -20.54 -8.85
CA PRO A 64 12.37 -19.27 -9.11
C PRO A 64 13.11 -19.31 -10.45
N GLU A 65 13.18 -18.17 -11.14
CA GLU A 65 14.14 -18.02 -12.21
C GLU A 65 15.55 -17.97 -11.61
N THR A 66 16.42 -18.89 -12.01
CA THR A 66 17.79 -19.00 -11.49
C THR A 66 18.85 -18.78 -12.56
N ARG A 67 18.44 -18.67 -13.84
CA ARG A 67 19.36 -18.45 -14.96
C ARG A 67 19.94 -17.04 -14.92
N ALA A 68 19.10 -16.02 -14.72
CA ALA A 68 19.50 -14.65 -14.44
C ALA A 68 18.38 -13.96 -13.66
N PHE A 69 18.73 -13.27 -12.58
CA PHE A 69 17.77 -12.56 -11.74
C PHE A 69 18.44 -11.36 -11.06
N VAL A 70 17.64 -10.36 -10.70
CA VAL A 70 18.12 -9.17 -10.00
C VAL A 70 18.42 -9.56 -8.55
N SER A 71 19.70 -9.59 -8.17
CA SER A 71 20.11 -9.91 -6.79
C SER A 71 20.16 -8.69 -5.88
N ASP A 72 20.49 -7.54 -6.45
CA ASP A 72 20.53 -6.26 -5.75
C ASP A 72 20.32 -5.12 -6.73
N ALA A 73 19.79 -4.00 -6.26
CA ALA A 73 19.78 -2.78 -7.05
C ALA A 73 19.70 -1.56 -6.12
N LYS A 74 20.59 -0.59 -6.32
CA LYS A 74 20.79 0.54 -5.40
C LYS A 74 21.31 1.77 -6.12
N PHE A 75 20.93 2.95 -5.63
CA PHE A 75 21.57 4.19 -6.05
C PHE A 75 22.98 4.27 -5.46
N VAL A 76 23.95 4.63 -6.31
CA VAL A 76 25.33 4.92 -5.93
C VAL A 76 25.56 6.43 -5.86
N ASP A 77 26.66 6.87 -5.24
CA ASP A 77 26.92 8.28 -4.90
C ASP A 77 26.96 9.23 -6.11
N ASP A 78 27.20 8.71 -7.30
CA ASP A 78 27.21 9.47 -8.56
C ASP A 78 25.79 9.73 -9.12
N GLY A 79 24.75 9.29 -8.41
CA GLY A 79 23.35 9.47 -8.80
C GLY A 79 22.86 8.48 -9.85
N THR A 80 23.64 7.47 -10.20
CA THR A 80 23.19 6.37 -11.06
C THR A 80 22.59 5.24 -10.23
N LEU A 81 21.69 4.48 -10.86
CA LEU A 81 21.17 3.24 -10.29
C LEU A 81 22.06 2.09 -10.79
N GLU A 82 22.69 1.39 -9.85
CA GLU A 82 23.44 0.17 -10.09
C GLU A 82 22.49 -1.03 -9.92
N ILE A 83 22.36 -1.83 -10.98
CA ILE A 83 21.54 -3.06 -11.00
C ILE A 83 22.50 -4.25 -11.06
N VAL A 84 22.44 -5.11 -10.05
CA VAL A 84 23.27 -6.33 -9.94
C VAL A 84 22.43 -7.55 -10.26
N VAL A 85 22.92 -8.36 -11.18
CA VAL A 85 22.29 -9.57 -11.69
C VAL A 85 23.14 -10.78 -11.31
N ALA A 86 22.49 -11.77 -10.71
CA ALA A 86 23.08 -13.06 -10.39
C ALA A 86 22.36 -14.17 -11.14
N GLY A 87 22.97 -15.35 -11.19
CA GLY A 87 22.38 -16.53 -11.83
C GLY A 87 23.39 -17.35 -12.62
N THR A 88 22.98 -18.54 -13.02
CA THR A 88 23.87 -19.52 -13.66
C THR A 88 24.26 -19.14 -15.09
N LEU A 89 23.55 -18.21 -15.74
CA LEU A 89 23.79 -17.79 -17.12
C LEU A 89 24.33 -16.35 -17.26
N VAL A 90 24.57 -15.64 -16.15
CA VAL A 90 24.99 -14.22 -16.20
C VAL A 90 26.30 -14.03 -16.96
N GLU A 91 27.25 -14.96 -16.84
CA GLU A 91 28.54 -14.91 -17.54
C GLU A 91 28.51 -15.60 -18.92
N HIS A 92 27.39 -16.22 -19.28
CA HIS A 92 27.28 -17.07 -20.48
C HIS A 92 26.36 -16.49 -21.55
N VAL A 93 25.52 -15.53 -21.20
CA VAL A 93 24.54 -14.91 -22.09
C VAL A 93 24.73 -13.40 -22.06
N SER A 94 24.62 -12.75 -23.23
CA SER A 94 24.62 -11.28 -23.29
C SER A 94 23.29 -10.74 -22.80
N LEU A 95 23.27 -10.26 -21.56
CA LEU A 95 22.09 -9.70 -20.92
C LEU A 95 22.03 -8.17 -21.06
N ILE A 96 20.80 -7.66 -21.14
CA ILE A 96 20.47 -6.24 -21.23
C ILE A 96 19.40 -5.92 -20.19
N ALA A 97 19.63 -4.88 -19.39
CA ALA A 97 18.59 -4.23 -18.60
C ALA A 97 17.88 -3.21 -19.48
N LYS A 98 16.61 -3.45 -19.81
CA LYS A 98 15.78 -2.56 -20.62
C LYS A 98 14.62 -2.02 -19.81
N GLY A 99 14.48 -0.71 -19.72
CA GLY A 99 13.51 -0.11 -18.81
C GLY A 99 13.07 1.30 -19.14
N ALA A 100 12.29 1.86 -18.22
CA ALA A 100 11.88 3.24 -18.23
C ALA A 100 11.64 3.76 -16.80
N TYR A 101 11.75 5.07 -16.63
CA TYR A 101 11.30 5.77 -15.43
C TYR A 101 10.36 6.93 -15.77
N TRP A 102 9.56 7.33 -14.78
CA TRP A 102 8.57 8.40 -14.91
C TRP A 102 8.89 9.58 -13.99
N GLU A 103 8.84 10.78 -14.55
CA GLU A 103 8.83 12.05 -13.82
C GLU A 103 7.54 12.80 -14.16
N GLY A 104 6.55 12.72 -13.27
CA GLY A 104 5.19 13.19 -13.52
C GLY A 104 4.52 12.45 -14.68
N LYS A 105 4.43 13.12 -15.84
CA LYS A 105 3.85 12.56 -17.08
C LYS A 105 4.91 12.16 -18.12
N ALA A 106 6.17 12.52 -17.90
CA ALA A 106 7.25 12.20 -18.82
C ALA A 106 7.71 10.76 -18.61
N ILE A 107 8.03 10.07 -19.72
CA ILE A 107 8.60 8.72 -19.74
C ILE A 107 10.01 8.81 -20.30
N HIS A 108 10.97 8.27 -19.56
CA HIS A 108 12.38 8.25 -19.95
C HIS A 108 12.84 6.81 -20.08
N HIS A 109 13.20 6.41 -21.30
CA HIS A 109 13.64 5.05 -21.59
C HIS A 109 15.15 4.89 -21.38
N PHE A 110 15.56 3.69 -20.98
CA PHE A 110 16.96 3.32 -20.93
C PHE A 110 17.19 1.87 -21.35
N ASP A 111 18.40 1.61 -21.80
CA ASP A 111 18.97 0.30 -22.06
C ASP A 111 20.42 0.29 -21.59
N ALA A 112 20.78 -0.72 -20.81
CA ALA A 112 22.14 -0.89 -20.32
C ALA A 112 22.56 -2.36 -20.46
N ARG A 113 23.75 -2.56 -21.01
CA ARG A 113 24.35 -3.89 -21.07
C ARG A 113 24.79 -4.30 -19.67
N ILE A 114 24.54 -5.55 -19.32
CA ILE A 114 25.03 -6.14 -18.08
C ILE A 114 26.41 -6.73 -18.36
N GLU A 115 27.42 -6.20 -17.67
CA GLU A 115 28.82 -6.59 -17.76
C GLU A 115 29.28 -7.02 -16.36
N ASP A 116 29.95 -8.17 -16.27
CA ASP A 116 30.40 -8.76 -15.00
C ASP A 116 29.29 -8.84 -13.92
N GLY A 117 28.06 -9.12 -14.36
CA GLY A 117 26.89 -9.23 -13.48
C GLY A 117 26.33 -7.89 -12.97
N ALA A 118 26.72 -6.75 -13.53
CA ALA A 118 26.14 -5.47 -13.16
C ALA A 118 25.94 -4.52 -14.35
N CYS A 119 25.08 -3.52 -14.17
CA CYS A 119 24.98 -2.37 -15.06
C CYS A 119 24.63 -1.11 -14.28
N ARG A 120 24.93 0.06 -14.88
CA ARG A 120 24.57 1.36 -14.33
C ARG A 120 23.68 2.12 -15.29
N VAL A 121 22.61 2.71 -14.77
CA VAL A 121 21.64 3.49 -15.54
C VAL A 121 21.47 4.87 -14.91
N ALA A 122 21.43 5.88 -15.76
CA ALA A 122 21.18 7.26 -15.35
C ALA A 122 19.69 7.44 -15.05
N VAL A 123 19.31 7.14 -13.81
CA VAL A 123 17.96 7.30 -13.29
C VAL A 123 18.03 8.35 -12.18
N PRO A 124 17.23 9.42 -12.23
CA PRO A 124 17.20 10.40 -11.14
C PRO A 124 16.69 9.78 -9.83
N ALA A 125 17.17 10.30 -8.70
CA ALA A 125 16.75 9.82 -7.37
C ALA A 125 15.27 10.13 -7.05
N HIS A 126 14.60 10.97 -7.83
CA HIS A 126 13.24 11.46 -7.59
C HIS A 126 12.31 11.11 -8.74
N ILE A 127 11.99 9.83 -8.89
CA ILE A 127 11.07 9.32 -9.92
C ILE A 127 9.79 8.76 -9.30
N ASP A 128 8.70 8.83 -10.05
CA ASP A 128 7.38 8.35 -9.62
C ASP A 128 7.20 6.85 -9.86
N ARG A 129 7.92 6.30 -10.85
CA ARG A 129 7.88 4.90 -11.22
C ARG A 129 9.17 4.48 -11.89
N LEU A 130 9.59 3.24 -11.64
CA LEU A 130 10.70 2.56 -12.29
C LEU A 130 10.24 1.17 -12.75
N ASP A 131 10.37 0.90 -14.04
CA ASP A 131 10.17 -0.43 -14.62
C ASP A 131 11.43 -0.84 -15.39
N TYR A 132 11.92 -2.04 -15.17
CA TYR A 132 12.94 -2.63 -16.04
C TYR A 132 12.85 -4.15 -16.13
N TYR A 133 13.40 -4.68 -17.21
CA TYR A 133 13.38 -6.08 -17.57
C TYR A 133 14.81 -6.53 -17.88
N ILE A 134 15.18 -7.73 -17.43
CA ILE A 134 16.42 -8.41 -17.79
C ILE A 134 16.11 -9.35 -18.95
N ILE A 135 16.67 -9.04 -20.11
CA ILE A 135 16.46 -9.80 -21.34
C ILE A 135 17.80 -10.19 -21.98
N ASP A 136 17.82 -11.22 -22.82
CA ASP A 136 18.93 -11.47 -23.74
C ASP A 136 18.72 -10.79 -25.11
N GLN A 137 19.65 -11.03 -26.04
CA GLN A 137 19.61 -10.50 -27.41
C GLN A 137 18.46 -11.05 -28.25
N ASP A 138 17.97 -12.25 -27.92
CA ASP A 138 16.85 -12.91 -28.61
C ASP A 138 15.48 -12.46 -28.05
N GLY A 139 15.49 -11.64 -27.00
CA GLY A 139 14.29 -11.13 -26.33
C GLY A 139 13.72 -12.10 -25.29
N THR A 140 14.47 -13.13 -24.89
CA THR A 140 14.10 -14.00 -23.78
C THR A 140 14.09 -13.19 -22.49
N LEU A 141 12.95 -13.19 -21.80
CA LEU A 141 12.83 -12.56 -20.49
C LEU A 141 13.33 -13.49 -19.39
N PHE A 142 14.21 -12.95 -18.54
CA PHE A 142 14.71 -13.63 -17.35
C PHE A 142 14.03 -13.08 -16.09
N ASP A 143 14.14 -11.76 -15.87
CA ASP A 143 13.60 -11.14 -14.67
C ASP A 143 13.05 -9.74 -14.94
N PHE A 144 12.30 -9.18 -13.99
CA PHE A 144 11.80 -7.82 -14.09
C PHE A 144 11.64 -7.18 -12.72
N HIS A 145 11.73 -5.86 -12.71
CA HIS A 145 11.44 -5.02 -11.56
C HIS A 145 10.37 -4.01 -11.94
N ARG A 146 9.41 -3.82 -11.05
CA ARG A 146 8.42 -2.75 -11.15
C ARG A 146 8.24 -2.14 -9.78
N GLU A 147 8.42 -0.84 -9.73
CA GLU A 147 8.25 -0.08 -8.51
C GLU A 147 7.57 1.25 -8.79
N GLU A 148 6.50 1.53 -8.05
CA GLU A 148 5.78 2.79 -8.10
C GLU A 148 5.88 3.46 -6.72
N ARG A 149 6.12 4.77 -6.71
CA ARG A 149 6.35 5.59 -5.51
C ARG A 149 5.19 5.53 -4.51
N PHE A 150 3.97 5.28 -5.01
CA PHE A 150 2.74 5.23 -4.22
C PHE A 150 2.18 3.81 -4.04
N SER A 151 2.88 2.77 -4.54
CA SER A 151 2.42 1.39 -4.37
C SER A 151 3.01 0.78 -3.10
N SER A 152 2.13 0.38 -2.18
CA SER A 152 2.46 -0.53 -1.06
C SER A 152 2.73 -1.96 -1.55
N ILE A 153 2.31 -2.28 -2.78
CA ILE A 153 2.41 -3.61 -3.41
C ILE A 153 3.62 -3.62 -4.35
N SER A 154 4.82 -3.76 -3.77
CA SER A 154 6.02 -4.13 -4.52
C SER A 154 6.36 -5.58 -4.19
N PHE A 155 6.12 -6.50 -5.11
CA PHE A 155 6.66 -7.86 -5.01
C PHE A 155 8.16 -7.80 -5.33
N GLY A 156 9.01 -7.74 -4.31
CA GLY A 156 10.47 -7.70 -4.47
C GLY A 156 11.18 -6.73 -3.54
N ARG A 157 12.52 -6.72 -3.63
CA ARG A 157 13.40 -5.82 -2.89
C ARG A 157 13.28 -4.42 -3.52
N LYS A 158 12.88 -3.40 -2.74
CA LYS A 158 12.72 -2.03 -3.24
C LYS A 158 14.07 -1.44 -3.65
N THR A 159 14.19 -1.07 -4.92
CA THR A 159 15.38 -0.54 -5.58
C THR A 159 15.41 0.98 -5.53
N LEU A 160 14.22 1.59 -5.60
CA LEU A 160 14.02 2.94 -5.08
C LEU A 160 14.20 2.82 -3.58
N GLY A 161 15.47 2.92 -3.15
CA GLY A 161 15.82 2.98 -1.76
C GLY A 161 14.85 3.93 -1.11
N LEU A 162 14.11 3.44 -0.13
CA LEU A 162 13.44 4.32 0.80
C LEU A 162 14.53 5.12 1.53
N LYS A 163 15.08 6.16 0.90
CA LYS A 163 14.69 7.45 1.44
C LYS A 163 13.20 7.52 1.14
N LYS A 164 12.38 6.95 2.04
CA LYS A 164 11.10 7.60 2.35
C LYS A 164 11.49 9.04 2.34
N GLN A 165 10.94 9.87 1.44
CA GLN A 165 10.99 11.29 1.70
C GLN A 165 10.61 11.38 3.17
N PRO A 166 11.51 11.91 4.03
CA PRO A 166 11.22 12.09 5.44
C PRO A 166 9.77 12.51 5.54
N LEU A 167 9.00 11.91 6.44
CA LEU A 167 7.56 12.15 6.46
C LEU A 167 7.25 13.66 6.49
N SER A 168 8.18 14.45 7.06
CA SER A 168 8.29 15.90 6.92
C SER A 168 8.33 16.43 5.47
N ASP A 169 9.17 15.92 4.59
CA ASP A 169 9.28 16.36 3.19
C ASP A 169 8.02 16.02 2.39
N GLN A 170 7.35 14.91 2.72
CA GLN A 170 6.03 14.60 2.14
C GLN A 170 4.98 15.61 2.58
N ILE A 171 4.97 15.97 3.87
CA ILE A 171 4.08 17.03 4.39
C ILE A 171 4.39 18.35 3.69
N ARG A 172 5.66 18.78 3.61
CA ARG A 172 6.03 20.04 2.93
C ARG A 172 5.59 20.06 1.47
N THR A 173 5.76 18.94 0.77
CA THR A 173 5.28 18.81 -0.63
C THR A 173 3.76 18.95 -0.69
N ALA A 174 3.02 18.30 0.22
CA ALA A 174 1.57 18.42 0.27
C ALA A 174 1.13 19.86 0.57
N LEU A 175 1.74 20.52 1.55
CA LEU A 175 1.45 21.93 1.90
C LEU A 175 1.65 22.86 0.70
N HIS A 176 2.66 22.61 -0.14
CA HIS A 176 2.87 23.37 -1.38
C HIS A 176 1.83 23.05 -2.47
N GLN A 177 1.35 21.81 -2.55
CA GLN A 177 0.37 21.39 -3.56
C GLN A 177 -1.06 21.81 -3.21
N GLY A 178 -1.38 21.96 -1.92
CA GLY A 178 -2.72 22.26 -1.44
C GLY A 178 -3.66 21.05 -1.47
N GLU A 179 -4.89 21.26 -1.02
CA GLU A 179 -5.94 20.22 -1.09
C GLU A 179 -6.28 19.86 -2.54
N GLY A 180 -6.58 18.59 -2.78
CA GLY A 180 -6.86 18.09 -4.12
C GLY A 180 -7.50 16.71 -4.13
N GLN A 181 -7.33 16.00 -5.24
CA GLN A 181 -7.94 14.67 -5.42
C GLN A 181 -7.38 13.60 -4.48
N ARG A 182 -6.18 13.80 -3.93
CA ARG A 182 -5.50 12.84 -3.04
C ARG A 182 -4.93 13.47 -1.77
N ILE A 183 -5.18 14.77 -1.55
CA ILE A 183 -4.68 15.52 -0.39
C ILE A 183 -5.87 16.23 0.25
N GLU A 184 -6.01 16.06 1.56
CA GLU A 184 -6.96 16.76 2.40
C GLU A 184 -6.23 17.31 3.64
N PHE A 185 -6.55 18.54 4.04
CA PHE A 185 -6.08 19.15 5.27
C PHE A 185 -7.21 19.26 6.27
N LYS A 186 -6.91 18.91 7.51
CA LYS A 186 -7.87 19.04 8.60
C LYS A 186 -7.19 19.54 9.88
N PRO A 187 -7.87 20.35 10.68
CA PRO A 187 -7.44 20.60 12.05
C PRO A 187 -7.63 19.33 12.89
N PHE A 188 -7.27 19.40 14.18
CA PHE A 188 -7.51 18.32 15.13
C PHE A 188 -8.96 17.82 15.10
N ALA A 189 -9.13 16.50 15.14
CA ALA A 189 -10.42 15.85 15.34
C ALA A 189 -10.38 14.97 16.58
N ASP A 190 -11.39 15.14 17.44
CA ASP A 190 -11.57 14.34 18.64
C ASP A 190 -12.21 12.98 18.27
N PRO A 191 -11.53 11.83 18.51
CA PRO A 191 -12.06 10.50 18.21
C PRO A 191 -13.27 10.12 19.08
N ASP A 192 -13.42 10.74 20.26
CA ASP A 192 -14.54 10.48 21.16
C ASP A 192 -15.78 11.33 20.79
N GLN A 193 -15.63 12.28 19.87
CA GLN A 193 -16.74 13.10 19.39
C GLN A 193 -17.77 12.23 18.66
N SER A 194 -19.05 12.57 18.81
CA SER A 194 -20.10 11.99 17.97
C SER A 194 -19.91 12.40 16.50
N LEU A 195 -20.45 11.62 15.56
CA LEU A 195 -20.41 11.95 14.14
C LEU A 195 -21.20 13.23 13.81
N GLY A 196 -22.07 13.69 14.72
CA GLY A 196 -23.06 14.73 14.41
C GLY A 196 -24.05 14.27 13.33
N SER A 197 -24.77 15.23 12.76
CA SER A 197 -25.72 14.98 11.66
C SER A 197 -25.14 15.42 10.32
N SER A 198 -25.84 15.10 9.23
CA SER A 198 -25.46 15.61 7.90
C SER A 198 -25.47 17.15 7.80
N THR A 199 -26.21 17.83 8.69
CA THR A 199 -26.38 19.29 8.76
C THR A 199 -25.37 19.95 9.70
N HIS A 200 -24.93 19.25 10.75
CA HIS A 200 -23.91 19.70 11.70
C HIS A 200 -22.76 18.69 11.71
N LYS A 201 -21.86 18.84 10.73
CA LYS A 201 -20.73 17.92 10.56
C LYS A 201 -19.65 18.22 11.59
N THR A 202 -19.28 17.20 12.36
CA THR A 202 -18.10 17.28 13.22
C THR A 202 -16.83 17.08 12.41
N LYS A 203 -15.67 17.44 12.97
CA LYS A 203 -14.38 17.21 12.30
C LYS A 203 -14.10 15.72 12.10
N LEU A 204 -14.55 14.88 13.04
CA LEU A 204 -14.52 13.42 12.86
C LEU A 204 -15.36 12.98 11.65
N ARG A 205 -16.56 13.54 11.45
CA ARG A 205 -17.39 13.23 10.29
C ARG A 205 -16.75 13.67 8.97
N GLU A 206 -16.10 14.82 8.95
CA GLU A 206 -15.34 15.27 7.79
C GLU A 206 -14.24 14.25 7.44
N ILE A 207 -13.44 13.83 8.42
CA ILE A 207 -12.38 12.82 8.21
C ILE A 207 -12.97 11.50 7.69
N VAL A 208 -14.01 10.96 8.33
CA VAL A 208 -14.63 9.69 7.91
C VAL A 208 -15.21 9.79 6.50
N THR A 209 -15.84 10.92 6.16
CA THR A 209 -16.37 11.17 4.82
C THR A 209 -15.23 11.23 3.78
N THR A 210 -14.10 11.86 4.13
CA THR A 210 -12.91 11.91 3.27
C THR A 210 -12.31 10.52 3.08
N VAL A 211 -12.20 9.72 4.14
CA VAL A 211 -11.71 8.33 4.06
C VAL A 211 -12.56 7.53 3.09
N VAL A 212 -13.88 7.55 3.22
CA VAL A 212 -14.79 6.87 2.30
C VAL A 212 -14.64 7.39 0.87
N SER A 213 -14.51 8.70 0.70
CA SER A 213 -14.35 9.33 -0.63
C SER A 213 -13.04 8.93 -1.32
N PHE A 214 -11.94 8.83 -0.56
CA PHE A 214 -10.66 8.35 -1.06
C PHE A 214 -10.68 6.86 -1.35
N ALA A 215 -11.27 6.06 -0.46
CA ALA A 215 -11.41 4.61 -0.65
C ALA A 215 -12.24 4.26 -1.89
N ASN A 216 -13.29 5.02 -2.19
CA ASN A 216 -14.10 4.88 -3.41
C ASN A 216 -13.44 5.47 -4.68
N THR A 217 -12.22 6.00 -4.57
CA THR A 217 -11.46 6.55 -5.69
C THR A 217 -10.03 6.00 -5.68
N GLN A 218 -9.01 6.84 -5.85
CA GLN A 218 -7.60 6.42 -5.99
C GLN A 218 -6.83 6.45 -4.65
N GLY A 219 -7.52 6.41 -3.52
CA GLY A 219 -6.90 6.63 -2.23
C GLY A 219 -6.44 8.08 -2.02
N GLY A 220 -5.67 8.31 -0.97
CA GLY A 220 -5.13 9.64 -0.66
C GLY A 220 -4.59 9.77 0.77
N HIS A 221 -4.18 10.99 1.11
CA HIS A 221 -3.64 11.36 2.40
C HIS A 221 -4.48 12.47 3.04
N ILE A 222 -4.77 12.30 4.34
CA ILE A 222 -5.35 13.35 5.19
C ILE A 222 -4.26 13.79 6.16
N TYR A 223 -3.89 15.07 6.13
CA TYR A 223 -2.95 15.66 7.07
C TYR A 223 -3.72 16.43 8.15
N ILE A 224 -3.67 15.90 9.37
CA ILE A 224 -4.36 16.43 10.55
C ILE A 224 -3.36 17.29 11.35
N GLY A 225 -3.77 18.51 11.70
CA GLY A 225 -2.91 19.55 12.25
C GLY A 225 -2.50 20.59 11.20
N VAL A 226 -3.21 20.65 10.08
CA VAL A 226 -3.05 21.67 9.05
C VAL A 226 -4.38 22.43 8.95
N ASP A 227 -4.34 23.77 8.94
CA ASP A 227 -5.54 24.58 8.78
C ASP A 227 -5.97 24.73 7.31
N ASP A 228 -7.09 25.40 7.07
CA ASP A 228 -7.68 25.56 5.74
C ASP A 228 -6.81 26.46 4.82
N ASP A 229 -5.87 27.22 5.39
CA ASP A 229 -4.91 28.08 4.69
C ASP A 229 -3.58 27.35 4.40
N CYS A 230 -3.53 26.02 4.59
CA CYS A 230 -2.34 25.18 4.42
C CYS A 230 -1.20 25.51 5.39
N ASN A 231 -1.51 26.05 6.57
CA ASN A 231 -0.50 26.28 7.61
C ASN A 231 -0.41 25.07 8.56
N PRO A 232 0.80 24.58 8.88
CA PRO A 232 1.00 23.53 9.87
C PRO A 232 0.83 24.12 11.28
N VAL A 233 -0.39 24.02 11.83
CA VAL A 233 -0.72 24.49 13.19
C VAL A 233 -0.43 23.45 14.27
N GLY A 234 -0.37 22.17 13.87
CA GLY A 234 -0.13 21.04 14.75
C GLY A 234 -1.36 20.62 15.56
N VAL A 235 -1.26 19.46 16.20
CA VAL A 235 -2.28 18.94 17.12
C VAL A 235 -1.85 18.92 18.58
N ASN A 236 -0.67 19.45 18.91
CA ASN A 236 -0.01 19.25 20.21
C ASN A 236 -0.91 19.65 21.39
N GLN A 237 -1.53 20.84 21.33
CA GLN A 237 -2.34 21.36 22.44
C GLN A 237 -3.64 20.57 22.62
N GLN A 238 -4.35 20.29 21.53
CA GLN A 238 -5.61 19.56 21.53
C GLN A 238 -5.41 18.10 21.91
N LEU A 239 -4.31 17.49 21.43
CA LEU A 239 -3.90 16.15 21.84
C LEU A 239 -3.64 16.08 23.34
N ALA A 240 -2.94 17.07 23.90
CA ALA A 240 -2.66 17.08 25.33
C ALA A 240 -3.93 17.21 26.19
N GLN A 241 -4.90 18.02 25.72
CA GLN A 241 -6.22 18.15 26.35
C GLN A 241 -7.02 16.85 26.27
N TRP A 242 -7.08 16.22 25.09
CA TRP A 242 -7.78 14.95 24.87
C TRP A 242 -7.18 13.82 25.71
N ALA A 243 -5.85 13.67 25.66
CA ALA A 243 -5.14 12.62 26.40
C ALA A 243 -5.10 12.87 27.91
N LYS A 244 -5.39 14.09 28.36
CA LYS A 244 -5.19 14.58 29.75
C LYS A 244 -3.75 14.35 30.22
N ALA A 245 -2.79 14.50 29.30
CA ALA A 245 -1.37 14.22 29.49
C ALA A 245 -0.54 15.05 28.49
N PRO A 246 0.77 15.25 28.70
CA PRO A 246 1.62 15.95 27.72
C PRO A 246 1.61 15.26 26.35
N ALA A 247 1.69 16.04 25.28
CA ALA A 247 1.83 15.55 23.91
C ALA A 247 3.22 14.91 23.71
N ASN A 248 3.29 13.60 23.95
CA ASN A 248 4.46 12.75 23.77
C ASN A 248 4.10 11.50 22.95
N GLY A 249 5.10 10.68 22.61
CA GLY A 249 4.89 9.47 21.80
C GLY A 249 3.75 8.58 22.29
N VAL A 250 3.61 8.38 23.60
CA VAL A 250 2.53 7.56 24.19
C VAL A 250 1.14 8.15 23.93
N SER A 251 0.97 9.46 24.14
CA SER A 251 -0.30 10.13 23.85
C SER A 251 -0.63 10.13 22.35
N VAL A 252 0.40 10.27 21.50
CA VAL A 252 0.25 10.24 20.04
C VAL A 252 -0.19 8.85 19.59
N ASP A 253 0.50 7.79 20.01
CA ASP A 253 0.16 6.41 19.64
C ASP A 253 -1.25 6.03 20.08
N ARG A 254 -1.65 6.47 21.29
CA ARG A 254 -3.02 6.30 21.79
C ARG A 254 -4.04 7.02 20.90
N TYR A 255 -3.75 8.25 20.47
CA TYR A 255 -4.61 9.01 19.56
C TYR A 255 -4.72 8.34 18.19
N LEU A 256 -3.61 7.88 17.60
CA LEU A 256 -3.62 7.16 16.33
C LEU A 256 -4.46 5.88 16.41
N GLY A 257 -4.30 5.10 17.50
CA GLY A 257 -5.09 3.90 17.73
C GLY A 257 -6.59 4.19 17.87
N ALA A 258 -6.93 5.21 18.68
CA ALA A 258 -8.32 5.61 18.89
C ALA A 258 -8.97 6.13 17.59
N LEU A 259 -8.28 7.00 16.84
CA LEU A 259 -8.76 7.52 15.58
C LEU A 259 -8.93 6.41 14.53
N LYS A 260 -7.96 5.51 14.40
CA LYS A 260 -8.04 4.36 13.47
C LYS A 260 -9.22 3.45 13.80
N SER A 261 -9.39 3.09 15.07
CA SER A 261 -10.52 2.27 15.52
C SER A 261 -11.84 2.97 15.20
N LYS A 262 -11.94 4.26 15.56
CA LYS A 262 -13.14 5.04 15.38
C LYS A 262 -13.54 5.16 13.92
N ILE A 263 -12.59 5.43 13.02
CA ILE A 263 -12.86 5.49 11.58
C ILE A 263 -13.41 4.15 11.09
N LYS A 264 -12.76 3.03 11.46
CA LYS A 264 -13.22 1.69 11.06
C LYS A 264 -14.62 1.39 11.55
N ASP A 265 -14.95 1.73 12.79
CA ASP A 265 -16.27 1.51 13.37
C ASP A 265 -17.38 2.29 12.63
N LEU A 266 -17.03 3.42 12.01
CA LEU A 266 -17.97 4.33 11.35
C LEU A 266 -18.05 4.12 9.83
N VAL A 267 -17.25 3.21 9.28
CA VAL A 267 -17.20 2.89 7.86
C VAL A 267 -17.88 1.55 7.63
N GLN A 268 -18.77 1.51 6.62
CA GLN A 268 -19.35 0.29 6.10
C GLN A 268 -18.56 -0.17 4.87
N GLY A 269 -17.93 -1.33 4.97
CA GLY A 269 -17.02 -1.88 3.96
C GLY A 269 -15.59 -2.03 4.50
N GLU A 270 -14.72 -2.68 3.74
CA GLU A 270 -13.31 -2.84 4.12
C GLU A 270 -12.48 -1.67 3.62
N VAL A 271 -11.77 -1.02 4.54
CA VAL A 271 -10.80 0.05 4.23
C VAL A 271 -9.44 -0.27 4.81
N GLU A 272 -8.41 -0.13 3.98
CA GLU A 272 -7.02 -0.22 4.40
C GLU A 272 -6.49 1.18 4.76
N LEU A 273 -6.05 1.31 6.01
CA LEU A 273 -5.61 2.57 6.60
C LEU A 273 -4.25 2.42 7.28
N GLN A 274 -3.33 3.31 6.93
CA GLN A 274 -2.07 3.50 7.64
C GLN A 274 -2.04 4.87 8.30
N LEU A 275 -1.85 4.89 9.63
CA LEU A 275 -1.73 6.12 10.39
C LEU A 275 -0.29 6.28 10.86
N SER A 276 0.25 7.49 10.74
CA SER A 276 1.59 7.86 11.18
C SER A 276 1.61 9.32 11.62
N TYR A 277 2.74 9.82 12.10
CA TYR A 277 2.89 11.22 12.49
C TYR A 277 4.30 11.73 12.23
N SER A 278 4.44 13.05 12.04
CA SER A 278 5.73 13.73 11.93
C SER A 278 5.65 15.13 12.54
N TYR A 279 6.81 15.76 12.71
CA TYR A 279 6.90 17.16 13.12
C TYR A 279 7.34 18.03 11.95
N ILE A 280 6.64 19.14 11.74
CA ILE A 280 7.04 20.23 10.84
C ILE A 280 7.12 21.49 11.68
N ASP A 281 8.31 22.07 11.80
CA ASP A 281 8.50 23.35 12.50
C ASP A 281 7.84 23.33 13.90
N GLU A 282 8.10 22.23 14.65
CA GLU A 282 7.53 21.91 15.99
C GLU A 282 6.03 21.54 16.03
N ALA A 283 5.30 21.73 14.94
CA ALA A 283 3.92 21.31 14.80
C ALA A 283 3.83 19.79 14.57
N LEU A 284 3.12 19.09 15.46
CA LEU A 284 2.82 17.67 15.31
C LEU A 284 1.71 17.48 14.28
N ILE A 285 2.03 16.81 13.19
CA ILE A 285 1.10 16.48 12.09
C ILE A 285 0.82 14.98 12.10
N VAL A 286 -0.45 14.61 12.14
CA VAL A 286 -0.91 13.22 11.99
C VAL A 286 -1.30 12.98 10.54
N ILE A 287 -0.92 11.84 10.00
CA ILE A 287 -1.18 11.47 8.61
C ILE A 287 -2.03 10.21 8.60
N VAL A 288 -3.16 10.30 7.89
CA VAL A 288 -4.03 9.16 7.58
C VAL A 288 -3.86 8.87 6.09
N GLU A 289 -3.18 7.78 5.77
CA GLU A 289 -3.09 7.24 4.43
C GLU A 289 -4.22 6.24 4.19
N VAL A 290 -4.95 6.45 3.11
CA VAL A 290 -6.12 5.68 2.69
C VAL A 290 -5.82 5.04 1.35
N GLN A 291 -5.85 3.71 1.29
CA GLN A 291 -5.73 3.00 0.01
C GLN A 291 -7.09 2.95 -0.70
N PRO A 292 -7.11 2.80 -2.05
CA PRO A 292 -8.32 2.41 -2.76
C PRO A 292 -8.92 1.13 -2.14
N ALA A 293 -10.24 1.07 -2.00
CA ALA A 293 -10.89 -0.13 -1.51
C ALA A 293 -10.85 -1.25 -2.54
N THR A 294 -10.51 -2.46 -2.10
CA THR A 294 -10.57 -3.68 -2.93
C THR A 294 -12.00 -4.09 -3.25
N GLN A 295 -12.96 -3.74 -2.38
CA GLN A 295 -14.40 -3.96 -2.58
C GLN A 295 -15.14 -2.63 -2.47
N MET A 296 -15.66 -2.14 -3.60
CA MET A 296 -16.45 -0.91 -3.68
C MET A 296 -17.95 -1.23 -3.79
N PRO A 297 -18.83 -0.39 -3.23
CA PRO A 297 -18.56 0.90 -2.63
C PRO A 297 -18.40 0.77 -1.11
N VAL A 298 -17.52 1.61 -0.57
CA VAL A 298 -17.46 1.89 0.86
C VAL A 298 -18.43 3.03 1.18
N ALA A 299 -19.07 3.00 2.35
CA ALA A 299 -19.99 4.03 2.80
C ALA A 299 -19.73 4.45 4.25
N VAL A 300 -20.30 5.57 4.67
CA VAL A 300 -20.36 5.93 6.10
C VAL A 300 -21.55 5.17 6.70
N GLN A 301 -21.37 4.44 7.79
CA GLN A 301 -22.33 3.46 8.32
C GLN A 301 -23.73 4.05 8.61
N GLN A 302 -23.82 5.34 8.93
CA GLN A 302 -25.07 6.02 9.29
C GLN A 302 -25.69 6.82 8.12
N ASP A 303 -25.10 6.75 6.93
CA ASP A 303 -25.53 7.52 5.77
C ASP A 303 -26.14 6.63 4.68
N ALA A 304 -27.28 7.07 4.14
CA ALA A 304 -27.88 6.46 2.95
C ALA A 304 -27.26 6.94 1.62
N HIS A 305 -26.07 7.54 1.65
CA HIS A 305 -25.43 8.15 0.48
C HIS A 305 -24.00 7.62 0.29
N LEU A 306 -23.60 7.46 -0.96
CA LEU A 306 -22.22 7.22 -1.34
C LEU A 306 -21.49 8.55 -1.51
N TYR A 307 -20.20 8.54 -1.18
CA TYR A 307 -19.31 9.69 -1.35
C TYR A 307 -18.13 9.32 -2.24
N ALA A 308 -17.76 10.23 -3.11
CA ALA A 308 -16.56 10.12 -3.95
C ALA A 308 -15.84 11.46 -3.99
N ARG A 309 -14.52 11.41 -4.18
CA ARG A 309 -13.69 12.60 -4.32
C ARG A 309 -13.85 13.18 -5.72
N THR A 310 -14.03 14.50 -5.82
CA THR A 310 -14.03 15.23 -7.10
C THR A 310 -13.29 16.55 -6.92
N GLY A 311 -12.08 16.66 -7.47
CA GLY A 311 -11.18 17.76 -7.13
C GLY A 311 -10.82 17.74 -5.64
N ALA A 312 -10.87 18.90 -4.99
CA ALA A 312 -10.66 19.05 -3.54
C ALA A 312 -11.93 18.83 -2.70
N SER A 313 -13.01 18.28 -3.26
CA SER A 313 -14.28 18.16 -2.54
C SER A 313 -14.79 16.73 -2.47
N ASN A 314 -15.32 16.36 -1.30
CA ASN A 314 -16.11 15.14 -1.12
C ASN A 314 -17.54 15.41 -1.56
N ARG A 315 -17.99 14.73 -2.62
CA ARG A 315 -19.33 14.93 -3.18
C ARG A 315 -20.20 13.70 -2.95
N LYS A 316 -21.48 13.95 -2.63
CA LYS A 316 -22.50 12.92 -2.67
C LYS A 316 -22.66 12.45 -4.10
N VAL A 317 -22.64 11.14 -4.30
CA VAL A 317 -22.85 10.54 -5.61
C VAL A 317 -24.36 10.43 -5.84
N PRO A 318 -24.91 11.02 -6.91
CA PRO A 318 -26.33 10.86 -7.25
C PRO A 318 -26.67 9.38 -7.49
N PRO A 319 -27.87 8.89 -7.11
CA PRO A 319 -28.26 7.49 -7.31
C PRO A 319 -28.07 6.95 -8.73
N GLY A 320 -28.32 7.78 -9.75
CA GLY A 320 -28.11 7.40 -11.15
C GLY A 320 -26.65 7.11 -11.54
N LEU A 321 -25.68 7.55 -10.73
CA LEU A 321 -24.23 7.34 -10.92
C LEU A 321 -23.66 6.29 -9.96
N TRP A 322 -24.48 5.60 -9.17
CA TRP A 322 -23.98 4.56 -8.27
C TRP A 322 -23.40 3.36 -9.04
N ARG A 323 -24.01 3.02 -10.19
CA ARG A 323 -23.52 1.95 -11.05
C ARG A 323 -22.09 2.16 -11.51
N SER A 324 -21.68 3.38 -11.86
CA SER A 324 -20.29 3.61 -12.29
C SER A 324 -19.25 3.38 -11.20
N ILE A 325 -19.64 3.42 -9.91
CA ILE A 325 -18.75 3.07 -8.79
C ILE A 325 -18.73 1.56 -8.60
N LEU A 326 -19.88 0.90 -8.75
CA LEU A 326 -20.04 -0.56 -8.66
C LEU A 326 -19.35 -1.29 -9.83
N ASP A 327 -19.48 -0.76 -11.05
CA ASP A 327 -19.01 -1.38 -12.29
C ASP A 327 -17.50 -1.29 -12.48
N THR A 328 -16.79 -0.46 -11.69
CA THR A 328 -15.31 -0.43 -11.66
C THR A 328 -14.72 -1.82 -11.34
N GLN A 329 -15.50 -2.70 -10.70
CA GLN A 329 -15.14 -4.10 -10.40
C GLN A 329 -15.31 -5.04 -11.61
N LEU A 330 -16.22 -4.74 -12.55
CA LEU A 330 -16.56 -5.65 -13.66
C LEU A 330 -15.58 -5.58 -14.83
N THR A 331 -14.89 -4.46 -15.00
CA THR A 331 -13.87 -4.30 -16.06
C THR A 331 -12.59 -5.10 -15.81
N ASP A 332 -12.26 -5.39 -14.55
CA ASP A 332 -11.03 -6.13 -14.20
C ASP A 332 -11.21 -7.65 -14.18
N GLU A 333 -12.43 -8.17 -13.99
CA GLU A 333 -12.68 -9.63 -14.02
C GLU A 333 -12.96 -10.21 -15.42
N TYR A 334 -13.37 -9.40 -16.41
CA TYR A 334 -13.76 -9.93 -17.73
C TYR A 334 -13.10 -9.30 -18.95
N GLY A 335 -12.28 -8.25 -18.83
CA GLY A 335 -11.49 -7.73 -19.96
C GLY A 335 -12.31 -7.40 -21.22
N LEU A 336 -13.61 -7.16 -21.11
CA LEU A 336 -14.47 -6.81 -22.22
C LEU A 336 -14.74 -5.31 -22.17
N SER A 337 -13.99 -4.59 -23.01
CA SER A 337 -14.38 -3.25 -23.43
C SER A 337 -15.75 -3.33 -24.11
N SER A 338 -16.73 -2.58 -23.59
CA SER A 338 -17.99 -2.38 -24.31
C SER A 338 -17.74 -1.51 -25.54
N PRO A 339 -18.19 -1.91 -26.74
CA PRO A 339 -18.16 -1.04 -27.90
C PRO A 339 -19.22 0.05 -27.74
N ARG A 340 -18.87 1.27 -28.18
CA ARG A 340 -19.87 2.28 -28.53
C ARG A 340 -20.57 1.92 -29.82
#